data_AF-A0A2E8IDT7-F1
#
_entry.id   AF-A0A2E8IDT7-F1
#
_cell.length_a   1.000
_cell.length_b   1.000
_cell.length_c   1.000
_cell.angle_alpha   90.00
_cell.angle_beta   90.00
_cell.angle_gamma   90.00
#
_symmetry.space_group_name_H-M   'P 1'
#
loop_
_entity.id
_entity.type
_entity.pdbx_description
1 polymer ?
#
loop_
_entity_poly.entity_id
_entity_poly.type
_entity_poly.pdbx_seq_one_letter_code
_entity_poly.pdbx_strand_id
1 'polypeptide(L)'
;MFTAFGTRYHAPVYRLDSGKNASWSSLDSSKFDTALQKELRIFILRKAFSMGVKDRVNLKVGETDNFFHHEFLSGWPHTLWKEAYLRGVSDTPIKVATVA
;
A
#
# COMPACT_ATOMS: atom_id res chain seq x y z
N MET A 1 -10.11 1.94 0.28
CA MET A 1 -9.83 2.13 -1.16
C MET A 1 -9.08 3.43 -1.36
N PHE A 2 -8.04 3.42 -2.22
CA PHE A 2 -7.37 4.65 -2.65
C PHE A 2 -8.25 5.42 -3.63
N THR A 3 -8.32 6.74 -3.46
CA THR A 3 -9.08 7.61 -4.36
C THR A 3 -8.22 8.68 -5.01
N ALA A 4 -7.00 8.91 -4.50
CA ALA A 4 -5.99 9.76 -5.13
C ALA A 4 -4.58 9.39 -4.65
N PHE A 5 -3.59 9.62 -5.52
CA PHE A 5 -2.18 9.46 -5.22
C PHE A 5 -1.69 10.51 -4.22
N GLY A 6 -0.68 10.14 -3.42
CA GLY A 6 0.02 11.07 -2.56
C GLY A 6 0.97 11.98 -3.34
N THR A 7 1.43 13.03 -2.68
CA THR A 7 2.49 13.93 -3.19
C THR A 7 3.69 13.87 -2.26
N ARG A 8 4.78 14.57 -2.57
CA ARG A 8 5.92 14.70 -1.65
C ARG A 8 5.54 15.24 -0.27
N TYR A 9 4.45 16.00 -0.16
CA TYR A 9 4.02 16.62 1.10
C TYR A 9 2.83 15.92 1.74
N HIS A 10 1.93 15.33 0.95
CA HIS A 10 0.67 14.78 1.45
C HIS A 10 0.58 13.28 1.24
N ALA A 11 0.05 12.59 2.24
CA ALA A 11 -0.33 11.19 2.12
C ALA A 11 -1.41 11.01 1.02
N PRO A 12 -1.48 9.84 0.38
CA PRO A 12 -2.58 9.52 -0.53
C PRO A 12 -3.94 9.60 0.18
N VAL A 13 -5.00 9.73 -0.62
CA VAL A 13 -6.36 9.69 -0.10
C VAL A 13 -6.82 8.25 0.00
N TYR A 14 -7.17 7.81 1.21
CA TYR A 14 -7.66 6.46 1.47
C TYR A 14 -8.94 6.45 2.28
N ARG A 15 -10.00 5.90 1.70
CA ARG A 15 -11.31 5.69 2.32
C ARG A 15 -11.43 4.29 2.91
N LEU A 16 -11.77 4.17 4.18
CA LEU A 16 -12.09 2.91 4.85
C LEU A 16 -13.43 2.37 4.34
N ASP A 17 -13.68 1.07 4.55
CA ASP A 17 -14.93 0.42 4.12
C ASP A 17 -16.15 0.97 4.88
N SER A 18 -15.94 1.57 6.05
CA SER A 18 -16.96 2.31 6.80
C SER A 18 -17.37 3.65 6.17
N GLY A 19 -16.75 4.04 5.06
CA GLY A 19 -16.98 5.32 4.37
C GLY A 19 -16.18 6.50 4.93
N LYS A 20 -15.54 6.34 6.09
CA LYS A 20 -14.64 7.36 6.69
C LYS A 20 -13.26 7.32 6.03
N ASN A 21 -12.52 8.42 6.09
CA ASN A 21 -11.10 8.41 5.71
C ASN A 21 -10.24 7.77 6.80
N ALA A 22 -9.13 7.13 6.40
CA ALA A 22 -8.10 6.74 7.35
C ALA A 22 -7.54 7.97 8.07
N SER A 23 -7.09 7.83 9.31
CA SER A 23 -6.58 8.93 10.14
C SER A 23 -5.45 9.72 9.47
N TRP A 24 -4.59 9.02 8.73
CA TRP A 24 -3.44 9.56 8.00
C TRP A 24 -3.78 10.07 6.60
N SER A 25 -4.97 9.78 6.08
CA SER A 25 -5.38 10.09 4.71
C SER A 25 -5.29 11.58 4.43
N SER A 26 -4.73 11.96 3.28
CA SER A 26 -4.57 13.36 2.82
C SER A 26 -3.81 14.29 3.78
N LEU A 27 -3.24 13.79 4.88
CA LEU A 27 -2.53 14.64 5.82
C LEU A 27 -1.17 15.05 5.26
N ASP A 28 -0.78 16.28 5.61
CA ASP A 28 0.57 16.77 5.38
C ASP A 28 1.59 16.00 6.24
N SER A 29 2.78 15.79 5.69
CA SER A 29 3.90 15.09 6.31
C SER A 29 4.28 15.66 7.69
N SER A 30 4.11 16.96 7.92
CA SER A 30 4.35 17.61 9.21
C SER A 30 3.37 17.21 10.32
N LYS A 31 2.24 16.57 9.98
CA LYS A 31 1.24 16.09 10.94
C LYS A 31 1.49 14.67 11.42
N PHE A 32 2.51 13.99 10.91
CA PHE A 32 2.80 12.60 11.23
C PHE A 32 3.65 12.46 12.50
N ASP A 33 2.97 12.30 13.63
CA ASP A 33 3.59 11.87 14.88
C ASP A 33 3.92 10.36 14.86
N THR A 34 4.56 9.89 15.93
CA THR A 34 4.95 8.47 16.09
C THR A 34 3.76 7.51 16.04
N ALA A 35 2.61 7.90 16.57
CA ALA A 35 1.42 7.04 16.59
C ALA A 35 0.85 6.88 15.18
N LEU A 36 0.76 7.98 14.44
CA LEU A 36 0.25 8.00 13.08
C LEU A 36 1.19 7.29 12.10
N GLN A 37 2.51 7.44 12.27
CA GLN A 37 3.50 6.67 11.50
C GLN A 37 3.38 5.17 11.77
N LYS A 38 3.15 4.77 13.03
CA LYS A 38 2.93 3.36 13.38
C LYS A 38 1.66 2.81 12.73
N GLU A 39 0.57 3.57 12.75
CA GLU A 39 -0.68 3.18 12.07
C GLU A 39 -0.46 3.03 10.56
N LEU A 40 0.18 4.02 9.93
CA LEU A 40 0.49 3.99 8.51
C LEU A 40 1.37 2.78 8.15
N ARG A 41 2.38 2.45 8.97
CA ARG A 41 3.25 1.29 8.77
C ARG A 41 2.44 -0.02 8.76
N ILE A 42 1.55 -0.19 9.74
CA ILE A 42 0.69 -1.38 9.85
C ILE A 42 -0.22 -1.47 8.61
N PHE A 43 -0.80 -0.34 8.20
CA PHE A 43 -1.63 -0.27 7.01
C PHE A 43 -0.86 -0.72 5.75
N ILE A 44 0.31 -0.13 5.49
CA ILE A 44 1.13 -0.42 4.31
C ILE A 44 1.48 -1.91 4.26
N LEU A 45 1.99 -2.46 5.37
CA LEU A 45 2.39 -3.86 5.46
C LEU A 45 1.25 -4.82 5.10
N ARG A 46 0.03 -4.56 5.59
CA ARG A 46 -1.13 -5.41 5.33
C ARG A 46 -1.67 -5.21 3.92
N LYS A 47 -1.83 -3.96 3.49
CA LYS A 47 -2.51 -3.64 2.23
C LYS A 47 -1.65 -3.99 1.03
N ALA A 48 -0.38 -3.58 1.01
CA ALA A 48 0.52 -3.84 -0.10
C ALA A 48 0.75 -5.35 -0.27
N PHE A 49 0.96 -6.09 0.83
CA PHE A 49 1.05 -7.56 0.79
C PHE A 49 -0.21 -8.19 0.19
N SER A 50 -1.40 -7.84 0.68
CA SER A 50 -2.66 -8.36 0.16
C SER A 50 -2.86 -8.05 -1.33
N MET A 51 -2.40 -6.90 -1.81
CA MET A 51 -2.42 -6.56 -3.23
C MET A 51 -1.44 -7.40 -4.04
N GLY A 52 -0.22 -7.62 -3.54
CA GLY A 52 0.76 -8.51 -4.19
C GLY A 52 0.23 -9.94 -4.34
N VAL A 53 -0.39 -10.49 -3.29
CA VAL A 53 -1.08 -11.79 -3.33
C VAL A 53 -2.16 -11.79 -4.42
N LYS A 54 -3.01 -10.77 -4.43
CA LYS A 54 -4.12 -10.66 -5.39
C LYS A 54 -3.61 -10.59 -6.83
N ASP A 55 -2.60 -9.77 -7.09
CA ASP A 55 -2.03 -9.63 -8.43
C ASP A 55 -1.35 -10.91 -8.89
N ARG A 56 -0.63 -11.58 -7.98
CA ARG A 56 -0.01 -12.89 -8.26
C ARG A 56 -1.05 -13.95 -8.64
N VAL A 57 -2.15 -14.05 -7.90
CA VAL A 57 -3.24 -14.99 -8.18
C VAL A 57 -3.94 -14.68 -9.50
N ASN A 58 -4.13 -13.40 -9.82
CA ASN A 58 -4.83 -12.97 -11.03
C ASN A 58 -3.90 -12.77 -12.25
N LEU A 59 -2.61 -13.10 -12.13
CA LEU A 59 -1.59 -12.90 -13.17
C LEU A 59 -1.46 -11.43 -13.65
N LYS A 60 -1.59 -10.48 -12.71
CA LYS A 60 -1.53 -9.02 -12.93
C LYS A 60 -0.37 -8.34 -12.19
N VAL A 61 0.71 -9.08 -11.96
CA VAL A 61 1.88 -8.56 -11.23
C VAL A 61 2.43 -7.32 -11.95
N GLY A 62 2.61 -6.24 -11.21
CA GLY A 62 3.10 -4.96 -11.74
C GLY A 62 2.01 -3.99 -12.23
N GLU A 63 0.73 -4.41 -12.27
CA GLU A 63 -0.38 -3.50 -12.59
C GLU A 63 -0.81 -2.64 -11.38
N THR A 64 -0.43 -3.02 -10.16
CA THR A 64 -0.72 -2.23 -8.96
C THR A 64 0.29 -1.10 -8.79
N ASP A 65 -0.20 0.14 -8.83
CA ASP A 65 0.59 1.31 -8.51
C ASP A 65 0.93 1.44 -7.01
N ASN A 66 2.06 2.09 -6.75
CA ASN A 66 2.38 2.59 -5.41
C ASN A 66 1.78 3.98 -5.22
N PHE A 67 0.85 4.10 -4.28
CA PHE A 67 0.11 5.34 -4.04
C PHE A 67 0.91 6.37 -3.23
N PHE A 68 2.05 6.00 -2.64
CA PHE A 68 2.89 6.90 -1.88
C PHE A 68 3.97 7.51 -2.77
N HIS A 69 4.13 8.84 -2.71
CA HIS A 69 5.23 9.50 -3.39
C HIS A 69 6.58 9.10 -2.81
N HIS A 70 7.62 8.99 -3.64
CA HIS A 70 8.95 8.52 -3.24
C HIS A 70 9.69 9.48 -2.29
N GLU A 71 9.27 10.74 -2.20
CA GLU A 71 9.81 11.72 -1.25
C GLU A 71 8.96 11.88 0.03
N PHE A 72 7.74 11.35 0.05
CA PHE A 72 6.83 11.51 1.19
C PHE A 72 7.40 10.84 2.43
N LEU A 73 7.50 11.58 3.55
CA LEU A 73 8.13 11.13 4.80
C LEU A 73 9.53 10.52 4.55
N SER A 74 10.37 11.20 3.78
CA SER A 74 11.71 10.70 3.40
C SER A 74 11.69 9.36 2.65
N GLY A 75 10.57 9.01 2.01
CA GLY A 75 10.46 7.87 1.12
C GLY A 75 10.27 6.50 1.78
N TRP A 76 10.25 6.41 3.11
CA TRP A 76 10.02 5.14 3.79
C TRP A 76 8.66 4.50 3.47
N PRO A 77 7.55 5.25 3.31
CA PRO A 77 6.25 4.64 2.98
C PRO A 77 6.26 3.99 1.60
N HIS A 78 6.84 4.67 0.62
CA HIS A 78 6.97 4.16 -0.75
C HIS A 78 7.86 2.90 -0.79
N THR A 79 8.99 2.92 -0.08
CA THR A 79 9.91 1.77 -0.01
C THR A 79 9.24 0.57 0.67
N LEU A 80 8.63 0.78 1.83
CA LEU A 80 7.94 -0.27 2.58
C LEU A 80 6.77 -0.88 1.78
N TRP A 81 6.07 -0.07 0.99
CA TRP A 81 5.02 -0.56 0.10
C TRP A 81 5.58 -1.53 -0.93
N LYS A 82 6.68 -1.18 -1.61
CA LYS A 82 7.32 -2.06 -2.60
C LYS A 82 7.77 -3.38 -1.97
N GLU A 83 8.41 -3.32 -0.81
CA GLU A 83 8.86 -4.51 -0.09
C GLU A 83 7.69 -5.43 0.28
N ALA A 84 6.65 -4.88 0.90
CA ALA A 84 5.49 -5.65 1.32
C ALA A 84 4.71 -6.23 0.13
N TYR A 85 4.56 -5.46 -0.96
CA TYR A 85 3.96 -5.94 -2.21
C TYR A 85 4.75 -7.11 -2.81
N LEU A 86 6.06 -6.95 -2.97
CA LEU A 86 6.93 -8.00 -3.53
C LEU A 86 6.91 -9.26 -2.68
N ARG A 87 6.91 -9.13 -1.35
CA ARG A 87 6.70 -10.26 -0.46
C ARG A 87 5.37 -10.97 -0.71
N GLY A 88 4.28 -10.23 -0.88
CA GLY A 88 2.98 -10.81 -1.24
C GLY A 88 3.02 -11.58 -2.57
N VAL A 89 3.75 -11.08 -3.57
CA VAL A 89 3.95 -11.75 -4.86
C VAL A 89 4.79 -13.02 -4.72
N SER A 90 5.91 -12.94 -4.00
CA SER A 90 6.87 -14.04 -3.86
C SER A 90 6.36 -15.18 -2.97
N ASP A 91 5.71 -14.85 -1.85
CA ASP A 91 5.23 -15.83 -0.88
C ASP A 91 3.97 -16.58 -1.35
N THR A 92 3.36 -16.13 -2.46
CA THR A 92 2.13 -16.72 -3.02
C THR A 92 2.45 -17.68 -4.17
N PRO A 93 2.21 -19.00 -3.99
CA PRO A 93 2.36 -19.96 -5.07
C PRO A 93 1.38 -19.67 -6.21
N ILE A 94 1.82 -19.84 -7.46
CA ILE A 94 0.90 -19.83 -8.60
C ILE A 94 0.06 -21.10 -8.50
N LYS A 95 -1.26 -20.97 -8.37
CA LYS A 95 -2.15 -22.11 -8.64
C LYS A 95 -2.13 -22.33 -10.15
N VAL A 96 -1.22 -23.19 -10.62
CA VAL A 96 -1.32 -23.73 -11.96
C VAL A 96 -2.58 -24.59 -11.95
N ALA A 97 -3.58 -24.22 -12.75
CA ALA A 97 -4.70 -25.10 -12.99
C ALA A 97 -4.13 -26.34 -13.67
N THR A 98 -4.03 -27.45 -12.93
CA THR A 98 -3.74 -28.75 -13.52
C THR A 98 -4.89 -29.05 -14.46
N VAL A 99 -4.64 -28.93 -15.77
CA VAL A 99 -5.56 -29.42 -16.79
C VAL A 99 -5.49 -30.94 -16.68
N ALA A 100 -6.52 -31.54 -16.10
CA ALA A 100 -6.74 -32.98 -16.11
C ALA A 100 -7.64 -33.34 -17.29
#